data_AF-A0A3Q0KL91-F1
#
_entry.id   AF-A0A3Q0KL91-F1
#
_cell.length_a   1.000
_cell.length_b   1.000
_cell.length_c   1.000
_cell.angle_alpha   90.00
_cell.angle_beta   90.00
_cell.angle_gamma   90.00
#
_symmetry.space_group_name_H-M   'P 1'
#
loop_
_entity.id
_entity.type
_entity.pdbx_description
1 polymer ?
#
loop_
_entity_poly.entity_id
_entity_poly.type
_entity_poly.pdbx_seq_one_letter_code
_entity_poly.pdbx_strand_id
1 'polypeptide(L)'
;MTFSSVDLKSFLISLKNAIETCSEYDIIPHIDEGNHKPLSVCDDAFGICKCTTTIIFGEYESNTSEPVSDGLLNYLLLVSPNTTTFWNFKRKALLNNELSVNPELRFTQLILNKYPRSYETIFQRQWIIHRYSYLNDHEFLLSELKLCDKLADKYRCNYGLWQYRRFLLLHQQNPETYKIELDNLDVWLSKHPTDISGWSYLESVLDGLVGQSMVVALSPTPDDQKLQLENSIKIIQSYFEKVHDILELYPERECVWMFRRRLITFWIQLNQYQSSYNSNEGIVKLLSPVEPLLPKTLDIITKLESSKIYSTGFSFNEFLSWLYTNNLCKEPSSLKWIDLLSWRYLFWLSEYLTSLLKNL
;
A
#
# COMPACT_ATOMS: atom_id res chain seq x y z
N MET A 1 -46.10 -2.13 5.95
CA MET A 1 -46.31 -3.42 5.24
C MET A 1 -45.06 -4.27 5.43
N THR A 2 -45.17 -5.43 6.06
CA THR A 2 -44.06 -6.38 6.22
C THR A 2 -43.82 -7.11 4.88
N PHE A 3 -42.59 -7.05 4.39
CA PHE A 3 -42.12 -7.73 3.18
C PHE A 3 -42.40 -9.25 3.30
N SER A 4 -43.12 -9.84 2.34
CA SER A 4 -43.57 -11.26 2.39
C SER A 4 -42.68 -12.17 1.53
N SER A 5 -42.74 -13.49 1.69
CA SER A 5 -41.93 -14.42 0.87
C SER A 5 -42.24 -14.35 -0.63
N VAL A 6 -43.48 -14.03 -1.02
CA VAL A 6 -43.89 -13.84 -2.43
C VAL A 6 -43.22 -12.58 -3.03
N ASP A 7 -42.90 -11.59 -2.19
CA ASP A 7 -42.21 -10.35 -2.58
C ASP A 7 -40.70 -10.56 -2.78
N LEU A 8 -40.11 -11.57 -2.13
CA LEU A 8 -38.67 -11.82 -2.19
C LEU A 8 -38.16 -12.06 -3.61
N LYS A 9 -38.83 -12.89 -4.41
CA LYS A 9 -38.38 -13.19 -5.78
C LYS A 9 -38.40 -11.94 -6.67
N SER A 10 -39.46 -11.12 -6.57
CA SER A 10 -39.59 -9.87 -7.33
C SER A 10 -38.52 -8.85 -6.90
N PHE A 11 -38.28 -8.75 -5.60
CA PHE A 11 -37.22 -7.94 -5.04
C PHE A 11 -35.84 -8.37 -5.52
N LEU A 12 -35.50 -9.66 -5.48
CA LEU A 12 -34.18 -10.15 -5.92
C LEU A 12 -33.95 -9.90 -7.42
N ILE A 13 -34.99 -10.00 -8.25
CA ILE A 13 -34.91 -9.63 -9.67
C ILE A 13 -34.64 -8.12 -9.82
N SER A 14 -35.36 -7.29 -9.07
CA SER A 14 -35.18 -5.83 -9.10
C SER A 14 -33.80 -5.42 -8.58
N LEU A 15 -33.32 -6.10 -7.55
CA LEU A 15 -31.99 -5.91 -6.97
C LEU A 15 -30.89 -6.30 -7.97
N LYS A 16 -31.05 -7.43 -8.67
CA LYS A 16 -30.11 -7.83 -9.72
C LYS A 16 -29.99 -6.74 -10.79
N ASN A 17 -31.12 -6.21 -11.27
CA ASN A 17 -31.11 -5.11 -12.23
C ASN A 17 -30.39 -3.87 -11.68
N ALA A 18 -30.64 -3.50 -10.42
CA ALA A 18 -29.98 -2.37 -9.79
C ALA A 18 -28.45 -2.56 -9.66
N ILE A 19 -27.98 -3.76 -9.31
CA ILE A 19 -26.55 -4.11 -9.26
C ILE A 19 -25.91 -3.97 -10.65
N GLU A 20 -26.62 -4.37 -11.71
CA GLU A 20 -26.13 -4.33 -13.09
C GLU A 20 -26.12 -2.92 -13.68
N THR A 21 -26.97 -2.00 -13.21
CA THR A 21 -27.10 -0.65 -13.77
C THR A 21 -26.40 0.42 -12.96
N CYS A 22 -26.42 0.35 -11.62
CA CYS A 22 -25.92 1.40 -10.74
C CYS A 22 -24.43 1.23 -10.39
N SER A 23 -23.79 2.31 -9.95
CA SER A 23 -22.38 2.32 -9.50
C SER A 23 -22.21 2.43 -7.99
N GLU A 24 -23.24 2.85 -7.25
CA GLU A 24 -23.24 2.98 -5.80
C GLU A 24 -24.48 2.39 -5.15
N TYR A 25 -24.37 2.03 -3.87
CA TYR A 25 -25.51 1.59 -3.08
C TYR A 25 -25.39 1.92 -1.60
N ASP A 26 -26.52 1.93 -0.90
CA ASP A 26 -26.58 2.08 0.55
C ASP A 26 -27.65 1.18 1.20
N ILE A 27 -27.49 0.92 2.50
CA ILE A 27 -28.51 0.29 3.34
C ILE A 27 -29.23 1.41 4.09
N ILE A 28 -30.46 1.71 3.67
CA ILE A 28 -31.24 2.86 4.14
C ILE A 28 -32.08 2.47 5.36
N PRO A 29 -32.21 3.32 6.40
CA PRO A 29 -33.13 3.06 7.50
C PRO A 29 -34.58 2.90 7.02
N HIS A 30 -35.35 2.03 7.67
CA HIS A 30 -36.78 1.93 7.45
C HIS A 30 -37.48 3.17 8.04
N ILE A 31 -38.43 3.74 7.30
CA ILE A 31 -39.28 4.84 7.74
C ILE A 31 -40.72 4.32 7.70
N ASP A 32 -41.40 4.34 8.84
CA ASP A 32 -42.76 3.80 8.98
C ASP A 32 -43.82 4.64 8.23
N GLU A 33 -43.49 5.89 7.93
CA GLU A 33 -44.37 6.85 7.25
C GLU A 33 -44.24 6.78 5.72
N GLY A 34 -45.38 6.69 5.02
CA GLY A 34 -45.47 6.79 3.56
C GLY A 34 -45.41 5.46 2.79
N ASN A 35 -45.13 5.55 1.48
CA ASN A 35 -45.05 4.40 0.58
C ASN A 35 -43.70 3.69 0.75
N HIS A 36 -43.65 2.68 1.62
CA HIS A 36 -42.46 1.86 1.83
C HIS A 36 -41.99 1.18 0.53
N LYS A 37 -40.71 1.38 0.20
CA LYS A 37 -40.02 0.69 -0.90
C LYS A 37 -38.85 -0.15 -0.34
N PRO A 38 -38.89 -1.48 -0.44
CA PRO A 38 -37.78 -2.35 -0.03
C PRO A 38 -36.48 -2.06 -0.81
N LEU A 39 -36.62 -1.67 -2.08
CA LEU A 39 -35.54 -1.23 -2.97
C LEU A 39 -35.94 0.10 -3.60
N SER A 40 -35.05 1.09 -3.53
CA SER A 40 -35.23 2.38 -4.22
C SER A 40 -34.05 2.63 -5.13
N VAL A 41 -34.30 3.01 -6.38
CA VAL A 41 -33.25 3.40 -7.34
C VAL A 41 -33.39 4.89 -7.60
N CYS A 42 -32.28 5.63 -7.54
CA CYS A 42 -32.19 7.06 -7.82
C CYS A 42 -30.93 7.29 -8.67
N ASP A 43 -31.11 7.75 -9.90
CA ASP A 43 -30.02 7.97 -10.85
C ASP A 43 -29.12 6.73 -10.99
N ASP A 44 -27.84 6.85 -10.63
CA ASP A 44 -26.82 5.80 -10.70
C ASP A 44 -26.57 5.10 -9.34
N ALA A 45 -27.50 5.23 -8.40
CA ALA A 45 -27.42 4.63 -7.07
C ALA A 45 -28.70 3.92 -6.66
N PHE A 46 -28.58 2.93 -5.77
CA PHE A 46 -29.74 2.27 -5.18
C PHE A 46 -29.63 2.11 -3.66
N GLY A 47 -30.79 2.13 -3.00
CA GLY A 47 -30.95 1.95 -1.58
C GLY A 47 -31.72 0.67 -1.27
N ILE A 48 -31.15 -0.15 -0.40
CA ILE A 48 -31.82 -1.32 0.19
C ILE A 48 -32.36 -0.92 1.55
N CYS A 49 -33.67 -1.07 1.76
CA CYS A 49 -34.28 -0.77 3.06
C CYS A 49 -33.85 -1.80 4.11
N LYS A 50 -33.36 -1.33 5.27
CA LYS A 50 -32.85 -2.18 6.37
C LYS A 50 -33.86 -3.24 6.86
N CYS A 51 -35.16 -3.04 6.67
CA CYS A 51 -36.16 -4.03 7.07
C CYS A 51 -36.06 -5.35 6.27
N THR A 52 -35.43 -5.35 5.09
CA THR A 52 -35.24 -6.58 4.29
C THR A 52 -34.21 -7.52 4.93
N THR A 53 -33.33 -7.01 5.80
CA THR A 53 -32.23 -7.79 6.40
C THR A 53 -32.74 -8.99 7.18
N THR A 54 -33.64 -8.81 8.15
CA THR A 54 -34.15 -9.92 8.97
C THR A 54 -34.81 -11.00 8.13
N ILE A 55 -35.54 -10.61 7.09
CA ILE A 55 -36.30 -11.54 6.25
C ILE A 55 -35.36 -12.35 5.37
N ILE A 56 -34.39 -11.70 4.73
CA ILE A 56 -33.48 -12.38 3.81
C ILE A 56 -32.46 -13.26 4.55
N PHE A 57 -31.98 -12.82 5.72
CA PHE A 57 -31.17 -13.68 6.58
C PHE A 57 -31.98 -14.86 7.11
N GLY A 58 -33.25 -14.66 7.49
CA GLY A 58 -34.15 -15.75 7.88
C GLY A 58 -34.40 -16.75 6.76
N GLU A 59 -34.58 -16.29 5.51
CA GLU A 59 -34.69 -17.16 4.34
C GLU A 59 -33.42 -18.01 4.16
N TYR A 60 -32.24 -17.38 4.22
CA TYR A 60 -30.96 -18.08 4.13
C TYR A 60 -30.78 -19.13 5.25
N GLU A 61 -31.13 -18.80 6.49
CA GLU A 61 -31.05 -19.72 7.63
C GLU A 61 -32.06 -20.87 7.53
N SER A 62 -33.24 -20.62 6.97
CA SER A 62 -34.26 -21.65 6.76
C SER A 62 -33.91 -22.61 5.61
N ASN A 63 -33.12 -22.13 4.65
CA ASN A 63 -32.70 -22.87 3.46
C ASN A 63 -31.18 -23.03 3.43
N THR A 64 -30.67 -23.88 4.32
CA THR A 64 -29.23 -24.21 4.41
C THR A 64 -28.74 -25.13 3.29
N SER A 65 -29.61 -25.52 2.35
CA SER A 65 -29.23 -26.42 1.26
C SER A 65 -28.36 -25.70 0.23
N GLU A 66 -27.21 -26.30 -0.12
CA GLU A 66 -26.41 -25.87 -1.27
C GLU A 66 -27.03 -26.39 -2.58
N PRO A 67 -26.98 -25.61 -3.69
CA PRO A 67 -26.34 -24.31 -3.81
C PRO A 67 -27.24 -23.13 -3.41
N VAL A 68 -26.65 -22.13 -2.73
CA VAL A 68 -27.33 -20.85 -2.46
C VAL A 68 -27.48 -20.08 -3.77
N SER A 69 -28.68 -19.60 -4.07
CA SER A 69 -28.94 -18.86 -5.31
C SER A 69 -28.09 -17.57 -5.42
N ASP A 70 -27.66 -17.21 -6.63
CA ASP A 70 -26.83 -16.01 -6.85
C ASP A 70 -27.51 -14.71 -6.39
N GLY A 71 -28.81 -14.56 -6.65
CA GLY A 71 -29.55 -13.38 -6.20
C GLY A 71 -29.54 -13.23 -4.68
N LEU A 72 -29.71 -14.34 -3.95
CA LEU A 72 -29.62 -14.36 -2.49
C LEU A 72 -28.19 -14.05 -2.01
N LEU A 73 -27.17 -14.66 -2.62
CA LEU A 73 -25.76 -14.38 -2.30
C LEU A 73 -25.39 -12.91 -2.54
N ASN A 74 -25.85 -12.31 -3.63
CA ASN A 74 -25.62 -10.90 -3.93
C ASN A 74 -26.18 -10.01 -2.81
N TYR A 75 -27.41 -10.24 -2.38
CA TYR A 75 -27.97 -9.50 -1.23
C TYR A 75 -27.12 -9.67 0.03
N LEU A 76 -26.82 -10.93 0.39
CA LEU A 76 -26.08 -11.24 1.62
C LEU A 76 -24.72 -10.55 1.64
N LEU A 77 -24.03 -10.47 0.49
CA LEU A 77 -22.73 -9.81 0.34
C LEU A 77 -22.82 -8.28 0.30
N LEU A 78 -23.92 -7.69 -0.18
CA LEU A 78 -24.16 -6.23 -0.08
C LEU A 78 -24.37 -5.80 1.38
N VAL A 79 -24.94 -6.66 2.22
CA VAL A 79 -25.15 -6.36 3.65
C VAL A 79 -23.96 -6.75 4.51
N SER A 80 -23.36 -7.92 4.27
CA SER A 80 -22.28 -8.51 5.07
C SER A 80 -21.10 -8.94 4.18
N PRO A 81 -20.34 -7.99 3.63
CA PRO A 81 -19.28 -8.26 2.66
C PRO A 81 -18.04 -8.94 3.26
N ASN A 82 -17.92 -9.04 4.59
CA ASN A 82 -16.81 -9.71 5.26
C ASN A 82 -17.13 -11.15 5.69
N THR A 83 -18.17 -11.77 5.15
CA THR A 83 -18.52 -13.16 5.45
C THR A 83 -17.83 -14.10 4.46
N THR A 84 -16.73 -14.73 4.87
CA THR A 84 -15.90 -15.64 4.05
C THR A 84 -16.72 -16.77 3.40
N THR A 85 -17.69 -17.35 4.11
CA THR A 85 -18.55 -18.42 3.60
C THR A 85 -19.33 -18.01 2.35
N PHE A 86 -19.84 -16.76 2.30
CA PHE A 86 -20.59 -16.27 1.14
C PHE A 86 -19.68 -16.11 -0.08
N TRP A 87 -18.45 -15.64 0.13
CA TRP A 87 -17.45 -15.59 -0.94
C TRP A 87 -16.99 -16.96 -1.40
N ASN A 88 -16.92 -17.96 -0.52
CA ASN A 88 -16.65 -19.34 -0.91
C ASN A 88 -17.71 -19.87 -1.88
N PHE A 89 -19.00 -19.58 -1.63
CA PHE A 89 -20.06 -19.95 -2.58
C PHE A 89 -19.87 -19.28 -3.94
N LYS A 90 -19.56 -17.98 -3.96
CA LYS A 90 -19.22 -17.24 -5.20
C LYS A 90 -18.05 -17.87 -5.95
N ARG A 91 -16.95 -18.19 -5.25
CA ARG A 91 -15.77 -18.86 -5.86
C ARG A 91 -16.10 -20.23 -6.44
N LYS A 92 -16.88 -21.05 -5.72
CA LYS A 92 -17.34 -22.36 -6.21
C LYS A 92 -18.17 -22.21 -7.48
N ALA A 93 -19.11 -21.27 -7.50
CA ALA A 93 -19.94 -20.99 -8.67
C ALA A 93 -19.12 -20.48 -9.87
N LEU A 94 -18.11 -19.63 -9.66
CA LEU A 94 -17.17 -19.20 -10.71
C LEU A 94 -16.33 -20.37 -11.27
N LEU A 95 -15.85 -21.26 -10.40
CA LEU A 95 -15.10 -22.45 -10.82
C LEU A 95 -15.98 -23.44 -11.61
N ASN A 96 -17.26 -23.52 -11.29
CA ASN A 96 -18.24 -24.34 -11.99
C ASN A 96 -18.78 -23.68 -13.28
N ASN A 97 -18.35 -22.46 -13.62
CA ASN A 97 -18.88 -21.63 -14.71
C ASN A 97 -20.38 -21.29 -14.56
N GLU A 98 -20.91 -21.34 -13.34
CA GLU A 98 -22.28 -20.92 -13.01
C GLU A 98 -22.39 -19.38 -12.94
N LEU A 99 -21.26 -18.71 -12.68
CA LEU A 99 -21.13 -17.25 -12.70
C LEU A 99 -20.09 -16.79 -13.73
N SER A 100 -20.34 -15.61 -14.29
CA SER A 100 -19.40 -14.95 -15.19
C SER A 100 -18.47 -14.01 -14.42
N VAL A 101 -17.22 -13.91 -14.87
CA VAL A 101 -16.16 -13.18 -14.16
C VAL A 101 -16.36 -11.65 -14.20
N ASN A 102 -16.69 -11.08 -15.36
CA ASN A 102 -16.84 -9.62 -15.50
C ASN A 102 -17.96 -9.03 -14.62
N PRO A 103 -19.16 -9.63 -14.54
CA PRO A 103 -20.18 -9.21 -13.57
C PRO A 103 -19.71 -9.29 -12.11
N GLU A 104 -18.93 -10.31 -11.75
CA GLU A 104 -18.39 -10.43 -10.39
C GLU A 104 -17.34 -9.35 -10.07
N LEU A 105 -16.48 -8.97 -11.03
CA LEU A 105 -15.58 -7.84 -10.87
C LEU A 105 -16.33 -6.50 -10.70
N ARG A 106 -17.43 -6.30 -11.44
CA ARG A 106 -18.31 -5.13 -11.20
C ARG A 106 -18.95 -5.19 -9.81
N PHE A 107 -19.43 -6.36 -9.41
CA PHE A 107 -20.09 -6.55 -8.11
C PHE A 107 -19.15 -6.27 -6.93
N THR A 108 -17.91 -6.78 -6.99
CA THR A 108 -16.90 -6.49 -5.97
C THR A 108 -16.54 -5.01 -5.94
N GLN A 109 -16.45 -4.32 -7.08
CA GLN A 109 -16.24 -2.87 -7.12
C GLN A 109 -17.39 -2.10 -6.47
N LEU A 110 -18.64 -2.47 -6.77
CA LEU A 110 -19.83 -1.90 -6.14
C LEU A 110 -19.76 -2.02 -4.61
N ILE A 111 -19.39 -3.20 -4.08
CA ILE A 111 -19.16 -3.41 -2.64
C ILE A 111 -18.04 -2.52 -2.10
N LEU A 112 -16.89 -2.45 -2.77
CA LEU A 112 -15.75 -1.64 -2.32
C LEU A 112 -16.04 -0.14 -2.31
N ASN A 113 -16.91 0.35 -3.21
CA ASN A 113 -17.33 1.74 -3.21
C ASN A 113 -18.01 2.15 -1.89
N LYS A 114 -18.73 1.22 -1.26
CA LYS A 114 -19.38 1.40 0.06
C LYS A 114 -18.48 0.97 1.23
N TYR A 115 -17.80 -0.16 1.09
CA TYR A 115 -16.98 -0.79 2.13
C TYR A 115 -15.53 -0.93 1.66
N PRO A 116 -14.76 0.18 1.57
CA PRO A 116 -13.40 0.15 1.02
C PRO A 116 -12.42 -0.72 1.83
N ARG A 117 -12.71 -0.99 3.11
CA ARG A 117 -11.94 -1.87 3.99
C ARG A 117 -12.37 -3.34 3.97
N SER A 118 -13.25 -3.75 3.06
CA SER A 118 -13.71 -5.14 3.02
C SER A 118 -12.59 -6.06 2.52
N TYR A 119 -11.85 -6.68 3.45
CA TYR A 119 -10.72 -7.56 3.15
C TYR A 119 -11.15 -8.77 2.32
N GLU A 120 -12.31 -9.34 2.62
CA GLU A 120 -12.84 -10.48 1.86
C GLU A 120 -13.19 -10.10 0.43
N THR A 121 -13.70 -8.88 0.21
CA THR A 121 -14.00 -8.38 -1.15
C THR A 121 -12.71 -8.10 -1.93
N ILE A 122 -11.70 -7.52 -1.29
CA ILE A 122 -10.37 -7.34 -1.89
C ILE A 122 -9.76 -8.70 -2.23
N PHE A 123 -9.84 -9.66 -1.32
CA PHE A 123 -9.32 -11.01 -1.53
C PHE A 123 -10.04 -11.72 -2.67
N GLN A 124 -11.36 -11.56 -2.79
CA GLN A 124 -12.11 -12.09 -3.92
C GLN A 124 -11.61 -11.49 -5.25
N ARG A 125 -11.41 -10.17 -5.33
CA ARG A 125 -10.85 -9.53 -6.54
C ARG A 125 -9.47 -10.05 -6.86
N GLN A 126 -8.58 -10.13 -5.86
CA GLN A 126 -7.24 -10.68 -6.01
C GLN A 126 -7.28 -12.12 -6.55
N TRP A 127 -8.14 -12.96 -5.98
CA TRP A 127 -8.31 -14.35 -6.42
C TRP A 127 -8.78 -14.41 -7.87
N ILE A 128 -9.78 -13.61 -8.26
CA ILE A 128 -10.27 -13.55 -9.65
C ILE A 128 -9.13 -13.15 -10.60
N ILE A 129 -8.46 -12.03 -10.29
CA ILE A 129 -7.42 -11.48 -11.16
C ILE A 129 -6.28 -12.47 -11.37
N HIS A 130 -5.85 -13.14 -10.30
CA HIS A 130 -4.84 -14.18 -10.39
C HIS A 130 -5.33 -15.41 -11.15
N ARG A 131 -6.50 -15.94 -10.79
CA ARG A 131 -7.05 -17.20 -11.32
C ARG A 131 -7.32 -17.15 -12.82
N TYR A 132 -7.71 -15.98 -13.32
CA TYR A 132 -8.10 -15.75 -14.72
C TYR A 132 -7.08 -14.89 -15.49
N SER A 133 -5.86 -14.73 -14.96
CA SER A 133 -4.72 -14.11 -15.66
C SER A 133 -4.94 -12.67 -16.13
N TYR A 134 -5.74 -11.88 -15.40
CA TYR A 134 -6.01 -10.47 -15.73
C TYR A 134 -4.78 -9.57 -15.59
N LEU A 135 -3.75 -9.99 -14.85
CA LEU A 135 -2.49 -9.23 -14.72
C LEU A 135 -1.71 -9.10 -16.04
N ASN A 136 -2.00 -9.93 -17.03
CA ASN A 136 -1.39 -9.86 -18.36
C ASN A 136 -2.05 -8.79 -19.25
N ASP A 137 -3.27 -8.36 -18.90
CA ASP A 137 -3.98 -7.29 -19.59
C ASP A 137 -3.55 -5.95 -18.99
N HIS A 138 -2.76 -5.20 -19.75
CA HIS A 138 -2.20 -3.93 -19.30
C HIS A 138 -3.26 -2.85 -19.11
N GLU A 139 -4.29 -2.80 -19.96
CA GLU A 139 -5.38 -1.82 -19.82
C GLU A 139 -6.20 -2.11 -18.57
N PHE A 140 -6.50 -3.40 -18.33
CA PHE A 140 -7.15 -3.82 -17.10
C PHE A 140 -6.31 -3.45 -15.87
N LEU A 141 -5.00 -3.77 -15.88
CA LEU A 141 -4.10 -3.44 -14.77
C LEU A 141 -4.11 -1.94 -14.44
N LEU A 142 -4.00 -1.06 -15.44
CA LEU A 142 -4.06 0.38 -15.23
C LEU A 142 -5.42 0.83 -14.68
N SER A 143 -6.51 0.23 -15.16
CA SER A 143 -7.85 0.51 -14.63
C SER A 143 -7.98 0.09 -13.15
N GLU A 144 -7.31 -0.99 -12.77
CA GLU A 144 -7.33 -1.54 -11.42
C GLU A 144 -6.50 -0.71 -10.44
N LEU A 145 -5.34 -0.22 -10.87
CA LEU A 145 -4.54 0.74 -10.10
C LEU A 145 -5.30 2.05 -9.87
N LYS A 146 -6.02 2.54 -10.90
CA LYS A 146 -6.91 3.71 -10.77
C LYS A 146 -8.08 3.47 -9.81
N LEU A 147 -8.61 2.25 -9.75
CA LEU A 147 -9.58 1.88 -8.72
C LEU A 147 -8.96 1.99 -7.32
N CYS A 148 -7.70 1.55 -7.16
CA CYS A 148 -7.00 1.69 -5.89
C CYS A 148 -6.86 3.16 -5.45
N ASP A 149 -6.57 4.08 -6.37
CA ASP A 149 -6.52 5.52 -6.05
C ASP A 149 -7.86 6.01 -5.47
N LYS A 150 -8.97 5.70 -6.14
CA LYS A 150 -10.32 6.09 -5.69
C LYS A 150 -10.66 5.54 -4.31
N LEU A 151 -10.25 4.30 -4.01
CA LEU A 151 -10.52 3.66 -2.73
C LEU A 151 -9.60 4.20 -1.62
N ALA A 152 -8.37 4.57 -1.95
CA ALA A 152 -7.41 5.14 -1.01
C ALA A 152 -7.86 6.53 -0.53
N ASP A 153 -8.39 7.37 -1.43
CA ASP A 153 -8.97 8.67 -1.10
C ASP A 153 -10.18 8.54 -0.14
N LYS A 154 -10.99 7.48 -0.29
CA LYS A 154 -12.15 7.22 0.59
C LYS A 154 -11.75 6.80 2.01
N TYR A 155 -10.65 6.07 2.17
CA TYR A 155 -10.18 5.60 3.48
C TYR A 155 -8.66 5.55 3.54
N ARG A 156 -8.06 6.51 4.25
CA ARG A 156 -6.61 6.55 4.50
C ARG A 156 -6.15 5.36 5.33
N CYS A 157 -4.88 4.97 5.17
CA CYS A 157 -4.28 3.84 5.89
C CYS A 157 -5.04 2.50 5.70
N ASN A 158 -5.67 2.29 4.55
CA ASN A 158 -6.28 1.02 4.18
C ASN A 158 -5.20 -0.02 3.84
N TYR A 159 -4.66 -0.70 4.85
CA TYR A 159 -3.61 -1.70 4.67
C TYR A 159 -3.96 -2.78 3.65
N GLY A 160 -5.22 -3.25 3.64
CA GLY A 160 -5.67 -4.27 2.68
C GLY A 160 -5.58 -3.78 1.24
N LEU A 161 -5.95 -2.53 0.99
CA LEU A 161 -5.87 -1.91 -0.33
C LEU A 161 -4.44 -1.72 -0.81
N TRP A 162 -3.55 -1.23 0.05
CA TRP A 162 -2.13 -1.06 -0.30
C TRP A 162 -1.47 -2.41 -0.59
N GLN A 163 -1.86 -3.46 0.15
CA GLN A 163 -1.35 -4.80 -0.10
C GLN A 163 -1.89 -5.42 -1.38
N TYR A 164 -3.14 -5.13 -1.71
CA TYR A 164 -3.70 -5.44 -3.01
C TYR A 164 -2.97 -4.71 -4.14
N ARG A 165 -2.67 -3.42 -3.96
CA ARG A 165 -1.89 -2.64 -4.92
C ARG A 165 -0.49 -3.21 -5.16
N ARG A 166 0.17 -3.75 -4.13
CA ARG A 166 1.43 -4.51 -4.28
C ARG A 166 1.25 -5.79 -5.08
N PHE A 167 0.17 -6.53 -4.81
CA PHE A 167 -0.16 -7.73 -5.58
C PHE A 167 -0.32 -7.41 -7.08
N LEU A 168 -0.94 -6.29 -7.43
CA LEU A 168 -1.11 -5.88 -8.84
C LEU A 168 0.23 -5.62 -9.54
N LEU A 169 1.20 -5.06 -8.82
CA LEU A 169 2.55 -4.83 -9.34
C LEU A 169 3.47 -6.06 -9.24
N LEU A 170 3.04 -7.11 -8.54
CA LEU A 170 3.85 -8.29 -8.35
C LEU A 170 4.12 -8.96 -9.71
N HIS A 171 5.40 -9.10 -10.06
CA HIS A 171 5.88 -9.61 -11.36
C HIS A 171 5.67 -8.68 -12.57
N GLN A 172 5.26 -7.43 -12.38
CA GLN A 172 5.20 -6.48 -13.48
C GLN A 172 6.62 -6.07 -13.92
N GLN A 173 6.84 -6.07 -15.24
CA GLN A 173 8.12 -5.73 -15.86
C GLN A 173 8.05 -4.52 -16.79
N ASN A 174 6.84 -3.98 -17.05
CA ASN A 174 6.68 -2.83 -17.93
C ASN A 174 7.19 -1.55 -17.23
N PRO A 175 8.25 -0.89 -17.72
CA PRO A 175 8.77 0.34 -17.12
C PRO A 175 7.75 1.49 -17.08
N GLU A 176 6.82 1.54 -18.04
CA GLU A 176 5.77 2.56 -18.08
C GLU A 176 4.82 2.44 -16.88
N THR A 177 4.49 1.21 -16.46
CA THR A 177 3.69 0.98 -15.25
C THR A 177 4.36 1.57 -14.01
N TYR A 178 5.67 1.33 -13.85
CA TYR A 178 6.43 1.87 -12.71
C TYR A 178 6.47 3.40 -12.74
N LYS A 179 6.66 4.00 -13.93
CA LYS A 179 6.65 5.45 -14.07
C LYS A 179 5.31 6.05 -13.65
N ILE A 180 4.19 5.51 -14.14
CA ILE A 180 2.84 5.96 -13.77
C ILE A 180 2.64 5.85 -12.25
N GLU A 181 3.09 4.75 -11.64
CA GLU A 181 2.96 4.54 -10.20
C GLU A 181 3.81 5.50 -9.37
N LEU A 182 5.03 5.81 -9.81
CA LEU A 182 5.87 6.80 -9.15
C LEU A 182 5.26 8.20 -9.24
N ASP A 183 4.74 8.59 -10.41
CA ASP A 183 4.06 9.88 -10.60
C ASP A 183 2.84 9.99 -9.67
N ASN A 184 2.02 8.93 -9.58
CA ASN A 184 0.87 8.87 -8.67
C ASN A 184 1.28 8.92 -7.19
N LEU A 185 2.36 8.23 -6.81
CA LEU A 185 2.88 8.21 -5.45
C LEU A 185 3.45 9.56 -5.03
N ASP A 186 4.14 10.26 -5.93
CA ASP A 186 4.63 11.61 -5.66
C ASP A 186 3.45 12.56 -5.36
N VAL A 187 2.35 12.45 -6.12
CA VAL A 187 1.13 13.21 -5.84
C VAL A 187 0.52 12.80 -4.49
N TRP A 188 0.42 11.50 -4.19
CA TRP A 188 -0.12 11.02 -2.92
C TRP A 188 0.69 11.52 -1.72
N LEU A 189 2.02 11.36 -1.76
CA LEU A 189 2.93 11.76 -0.69
C LEU A 189 3.03 13.29 -0.56
N SER A 190 2.81 14.07 -1.62
CA SER A 190 2.70 15.52 -1.49
C SER A 190 1.49 15.95 -0.64
N LYS A 191 0.37 15.23 -0.75
CA LYS A 191 -0.86 15.46 0.05
C LYS A 191 -0.78 14.81 1.42
N HIS A 192 -0.05 13.71 1.53
CA HIS A 192 0.05 12.88 2.72
C HIS A 192 1.51 12.53 3.04
N PRO A 193 2.36 13.53 3.36
CA PRO A 193 3.82 13.36 3.49
C PRO A 193 4.24 12.42 4.63
N THR A 194 3.30 12.04 5.50
CA THR A 194 3.55 11.20 6.68
C THR A 194 2.77 9.88 6.65
N ASP A 195 2.11 9.54 5.53
CA ASP A 195 1.35 8.30 5.40
C ASP A 195 2.27 7.08 5.27
N ILE A 196 2.28 6.24 6.31
CA ILE A 196 3.15 5.06 6.40
C ILE A 196 2.88 4.09 5.25
N SER A 197 1.62 3.94 4.85
CA SER A 197 1.25 3.03 3.77
C SER A 197 1.82 3.47 2.42
N GLY A 198 1.74 4.75 2.08
CA GLY A 198 2.34 5.33 0.89
C GLY A 198 3.86 5.17 0.84
N TRP A 199 4.56 5.48 1.94
CA TRP A 199 6.02 5.31 2.02
C TRP A 199 6.46 3.85 1.88
N SER A 200 5.79 2.96 2.60
CA SER A 200 6.08 1.53 2.50
C SER A 200 5.77 0.98 1.11
N TYR A 201 4.75 1.52 0.41
CA TYR A 201 4.45 1.13 -0.95
C TYR A 201 5.49 1.64 -1.94
N LEU A 202 5.90 2.91 -1.82
CA LEU A 202 6.99 3.50 -2.60
C LEU A 202 8.27 2.66 -2.50
N GLU A 203 8.62 2.19 -1.30
CA GLU A 203 9.76 1.28 -1.10
C GLU A 203 9.67 0.04 -2.01
N SER A 204 8.50 -0.60 -2.09
CA SER A 204 8.31 -1.80 -2.91
C SER A 204 8.29 -1.52 -4.41
N VAL A 205 7.81 -0.34 -4.82
CA VAL A 205 7.88 0.08 -6.23
C VAL A 205 9.34 0.29 -6.63
N LEU A 206 10.12 0.98 -5.79
CA LEU A 206 11.54 1.23 -6.03
C LEU A 206 12.37 -0.07 -5.96
N ASP A 207 12.05 -0.98 -5.04
CA ASP A 207 12.72 -2.29 -4.96
C ASP A 207 12.52 -3.11 -6.25
N GLY A 208 11.30 -3.11 -6.81
CA GLY A 208 11.02 -3.74 -8.10
C GLY A 208 11.81 -3.09 -9.26
N LEU A 209 11.87 -1.76 -9.28
CA LEU A 209 12.64 -0.99 -10.28
C LEU A 209 14.15 -1.28 -10.19
N VAL A 210 14.71 -1.31 -8.98
CA VAL A 210 16.11 -1.63 -8.72
C VAL A 210 16.41 -3.06 -9.13
N GLY A 211 15.56 -4.02 -8.76
CA GLY A 211 15.70 -5.43 -9.13
C GLY A 211 15.76 -5.64 -10.65
N GLN A 212 14.88 -4.98 -11.41
CA GLN A 212 14.92 -5.02 -12.88
C GLN A 212 16.21 -4.44 -13.45
N SER A 213 16.68 -3.32 -12.88
CA SER A 213 17.90 -2.65 -13.32
C SER A 213 19.16 -3.49 -13.05
N MET A 214 19.18 -4.23 -11.93
CA MET A 214 20.30 -5.12 -11.60
C MET A 214 20.38 -6.36 -12.50
N VAL A 215 19.25 -6.95 -12.88
CA VAL A 215 19.22 -8.07 -13.85
C VAL A 215 19.82 -7.63 -15.18
N VAL A 216 19.50 -6.41 -15.60
CA VAL A 216 20.02 -5.78 -16.82
C VAL A 216 21.53 -5.54 -16.74
N ALA A 217 22.05 -5.03 -15.62
CA ALA A 217 23.47 -4.72 -15.46
C ALA A 217 24.42 -5.93 -15.58
N LEU A 218 23.90 -7.16 -15.44
CA LEU A 218 24.66 -8.41 -15.56
C LEU A 218 24.74 -8.95 -17.00
N SER A 219 24.00 -8.36 -17.95
CA SER A 219 23.96 -8.80 -19.36
C SER A 219 24.88 -7.94 -20.24
N PRO A 220 25.42 -8.45 -21.36
CA PRO A 220 26.10 -7.60 -22.35
C PRO A 220 25.12 -6.51 -22.81
N THR A 221 25.48 -5.23 -22.67
CA THR A 221 24.55 -4.09 -22.62
C THR A 221 24.15 -3.51 -23.99
N PRO A 222 22.88 -3.64 -24.43
CA PRO A 222 22.24 -2.71 -25.37
C PRO A 222 22.15 -1.28 -24.82
N ASP A 223 22.05 -0.29 -25.73
CA ASP A 223 21.86 1.12 -25.37
C ASP A 223 20.60 1.34 -24.50
N ASP A 224 19.50 0.65 -24.80
CA ASP A 224 18.23 0.75 -24.05
C ASP A 224 18.37 0.31 -22.58
N GLN A 225 19.19 -0.71 -22.34
CA GLN A 225 19.44 -1.27 -21.03
C GLN A 225 20.27 -0.32 -20.14
N LYS A 226 21.27 0.33 -20.74
CA LYS A 226 22.04 1.37 -20.06
C LYS A 226 21.16 2.56 -19.70
N LEU A 227 20.27 2.98 -20.61
CA LEU A 227 19.31 4.05 -20.36
C LEU A 227 18.37 3.72 -19.20
N GLN A 228 17.90 2.48 -19.09
CA GLN A 228 17.07 2.04 -17.96
C GLN A 228 17.79 2.18 -16.62
N LEU A 229 19.04 1.69 -16.53
CA LEU A 229 19.85 1.81 -15.31
C LEU A 229 20.10 3.29 -14.94
N GLU A 230 20.45 4.13 -15.91
CA GLU A 230 20.66 5.56 -15.70
C GLU A 230 19.39 6.27 -15.20
N ASN A 231 18.22 5.90 -15.74
CA ASN A 231 16.94 6.43 -15.28
C ASN A 231 16.64 6.02 -13.84
N SER A 232 16.86 4.75 -13.49
CA SER A 232 16.69 4.27 -12.12
C SER A 232 17.59 4.99 -11.12
N ILE A 233 18.86 5.23 -11.48
CA ILE A 233 19.81 5.99 -10.65
C ILE A 233 19.28 7.41 -10.42
N LYS A 234 18.82 8.11 -11.47
CA LYS A 234 18.26 9.46 -11.34
C LYS A 234 17.01 9.50 -10.46
N ILE A 235 16.13 8.51 -10.59
CA ILE A 235 14.92 8.38 -9.76
C ILE A 235 15.33 8.25 -8.29
N ILE A 236 16.19 7.29 -7.94
CA ILE A 236 16.65 7.09 -6.57
C ILE A 236 17.36 8.34 -6.03
N GLN A 237 18.22 8.97 -6.83
CA GLN A 237 18.90 10.22 -6.46
C GLN A 237 17.90 11.31 -6.05
N SER A 238 16.83 11.50 -6.84
CA SER A 238 15.83 12.54 -6.57
C SER A 238 15.10 12.37 -5.22
N TYR A 239 15.01 11.14 -4.72
CA TYR A 239 14.34 10.87 -3.46
C TYR A 239 15.18 11.23 -2.23
N PHE A 240 16.50 11.33 -2.32
CA PHE A 240 17.33 11.72 -1.18
C PHE A 240 17.02 13.16 -0.73
N GLU A 241 16.94 14.10 -1.67
CA GLU A 241 16.58 15.49 -1.38
C GLU A 241 15.14 15.59 -0.85
N LYS A 242 14.17 14.97 -1.55
CA LYS A 242 12.76 14.93 -1.11
C LYS A 242 12.61 14.42 0.33
N VAL A 243 13.30 13.32 0.66
CA VAL A 243 13.28 12.74 2.01
C VAL A 243 13.93 13.65 3.03
N HIS A 244 15.03 14.31 2.66
CA HIS A 244 15.68 15.26 3.55
C HIS A 244 14.76 16.43 3.89
N ASP A 245 14.13 17.06 2.89
CA ASP A 245 13.23 18.19 3.08
C ASP A 245 12.03 17.83 3.97
N ILE A 246 11.46 16.63 3.77
CA ILE A 246 10.35 16.14 4.61
C ILE A 246 10.80 15.93 6.05
N LEU A 247 12.01 15.41 6.26
CA LEU A 247 12.56 15.18 7.60
C LEU A 247 13.00 16.45 8.32
N GLU A 248 13.34 17.52 7.61
CA GLU A 248 13.54 18.84 8.23
C GLU A 248 12.22 19.40 8.79
N LEU A 249 11.08 19.12 8.13
CA LEU A 249 9.77 19.57 8.57
C LEU A 249 9.13 18.64 9.62
N TYR A 250 9.34 17.33 9.48
CA TYR A 250 8.68 16.29 10.29
C TYR A 250 9.69 15.23 10.76
N PRO A 251 10.72 15.60 11.53
CA PRO A 251 11.76 14.67 11.96
C PRO A 251 11.24 13.57 12.89
N GLU A 252 10.04 13.72 13.47
CA GLU A 252 9.39 12.70 14.31
C GLU A 252 8.86 11.49 13.52
N ARG A 253 8.92 11.53 12.18
CA ARG A 253 8.27 10.52 11.32
C ARG A 253 9.20 9.35 11.02
N GLU A 254 9.01 8.30 11.80
CA GLU A 254 9.79 7.06 11.69
C GLU A 254 9.81 6.44 10.29
N CYS A 255 8.67 6.37 9.61
CA CYS A 255 8.56 5.74 8.29
C CYS A 255 9.49 6.39 7.25
N VAL A 256 9.67 7.71 7.30
CA VAL A 256 10.53 8.46 6.39
C VAL A 256 12.01 8.17 6.70
N TRP A 257 12.38 8.03 7.98
CA TRP A 257 13.71 7.58 8.39
C TRP A 257 14.01 6.13 8.02
N MET A 258 13.01 5.24 8.10
CA MET A 258 13.13 3.86 7.60
C MET A 258 13.40 3.88 6.09
N PHE A 259 12.62 4.65 5.35
CA PHE A 259 12.74 4.79 3.91
C PHE A 259 14.10 5.39 3.48
N ARG A 260 14.63 6.37 4.22
CA ARG A 260 16.01 6.90 4.00
C ARG A 260 17.06 5.77 3.98
N ARG A 261 16.99 4.85 4.94
CA ARG A 261 17.94 3.72 4.99
C ARG A 261 17.78 2.77 3.79
N ARG A 262 16.55 2.61 3.30
CA ARG A 262 16.27 1.84 2.08
C ARG A 262 16.79 2.54 0.84
N LEU A 263 16.69 3.88 0.74
CA LEU A 263 17.32 4.65 -0.33
C LEU A 263 18.84 4.44 -0.37
N ILE A 264 19.52 4.42 0.78
CA ILE A 264 20.95 4.11 0.85
C ILE A 264 21.24 2.72 0.30
N THR A 265 20.45 1.71 0.67
CA THR A 265 20.57 0.35 0.10
C THR A 265 20.39 0.34 -1.42
N PHE A 266 19.33 0.97 -1.93
CA PHE A 266 19.04 1.05 -3.36
C PHE A 266 20.16 1.76 -4.13
N TRP A 267 20.66 2.87 -3.59
CA TRP A 267 21.77 3.62 -4.17
C TRP A 267 23.01 2.76 -4.31
N ILE A 268 23.36 2.02 -3.26
CA ILE A 268 24.51 1.11 -3.27
C ILE A 268 24.31 -0.01 -4.29
N GLN A 269 23.15 -0.66 -4.29
CA GLN A 269 22.83 -1.75 -5.22
C GLN A 269 22.96 -1.33 -6.69
N LEU A 270 22.45 -0.14 -7.04
CA LEU A 270 22.52 0.37 -8.42
C LEU A 270 23.95 0.76 -8.84
N ASN A 271 24.82 1.11 -7.89
CA ASN A 271 26.17 1.61 -8.17
C ASN A 271 27.29 0.63 -7.80
N GLN A 272 26.98 -0.59 -7.34
CA GLN A 272 27.96 -1.58 -6.88
C GLN A 272 29.03 -1.97 -7.91
N TYR A 273 28.72 -1.81 -9.20
CA TYR A 273 29.65 -2.11 -10.31
C TYR A 273 30.66 -0.99 -10.58
N GLN A 274 30.52 0.17 -9.92
CA GLN A 274 31.54 1.22 -10.00
C GLN A 274 32.79 0.76 -9.27
N SER A 275 33.97 0.97 -9.89
CA SER A 275 35.27 0.49 -9.40
C SER A 275 35.63 0.92 -7.98
N SER A 276 34.94 1.93 -7.45
CA SER A 276 35.14 2.46 -6.09
C SER A 276 34.46 1.67 -4.97
N TYR A 277 33.63 0.63 -5.21
CA TYR A 277 32.82 0.03 -4.15
C TYR A 277 33.58 -0.79 -3.09
N ASN A 278 34.72 -1.41 -3.41
CA ASN A 278 35.39 -2.43 -2.57
C ASN A 278 36.13 -1.88 -1.33
N SER A 279 35.79 -0.68 -0.83
CA SER A 279 36.40 -0.13 0.38
C SER A 279 35.44 0.80 1.12
N ASN A 280 35.69 1.01 2.41
CA ASN A 280 34.95 1.97 3.24
C ASN A 280 35.03 3.40 2.67
N GLU A 281 36.21 3.81 2.21
CA GLU A 281 36.40 5.08 1.51
C GLU A 281 35.56 5.16 0.22
N GLY A 282 35.43 4.02 -0.45
CA GLY A 282 34.57 3.80 -1.60
C GLY A 282 33.10 4.10 -1.38
N ILE A 283 32.51 3.47 -0.35
CA ILE A 283 31.12 3.71 0.05
C ILE A 283 30.91 5.18 0.43
N VAL A 284 31.83 5.76 1.21
CA VAL A 284 31.73 7.17 1.61
C VAL A 284 31.75 8.09 0.39
N LYS A 285 32.66 7.87 -0.57
CA LYS A 285 32.69 8.63 -1.83
C LYS A 285 31.41 8.45 -2.64
N LEU A 286 30.85 7.24 -2.65
CA LEU A 286 29.62 6.93 -3.38
C LEU A 286 28.39 7.63 -2.78
N LEU A 287 28.30 7.74 -1.45
CA LEU A 287 27.17 8.36 -0.75
C LEU A 287 27.29 9.90 -0.63
N SER A 288 28.50 10.43 -0.61
CA SER A 288 28.79 11.88 -0.49
C SER A 288 27.94 12.79 -1.39
N PRO A 289 27.73 12.49 -2.70
CA PRO A 289 26.94 13.38 -3.55
C PRO A 289 25.43 13.32 -3.30
N VAL A 290 24.91 12.34 -2.55
CA VAL A 290 23.46 12.10 -2.46
C VAL A 290 22.90 12.09 -1.05
N GLU A 291 23.65 11.74 -0.01
CA GLU A 291 23.12 11.64 1.36
C GLU A 291 23.47 12.90 2.17
N PRO A 292 22.51 13.84 2.39
CA PRO A 292 22.81 15.13 3.03
C PRO A 292 23.25 15.00 4.50
N LEU A 293 22.83 13.93 5.19
CA LEU A 293 23.23 13.69 6.58
C LEU A 293 24.56 12.95 6.70
N LEU A 294 25.20 12.56 5.60
CA LEU A 294 26.44 11.79 5.63
C LEU A 294 27.55 12.49 6.42
N PRO A 295 27.87 13.79 6.22
CA PRO A 295 28.95 14.44 6.97
C PRO A 295 28.70 14.45 8.48
N LYS A 296 27.47 14.75 8.90
CA LYS A 296 27.06 14.74 10.31
C LYS A 296 27.12 13.33 10.91
N THR A 297 26.72 12.33 10.14
CA THR A 297 26.69 10.94 10.58
C THR A 297 28.11 10.37 10.70
N LEU A 298 29.01 10.69 9.76
CA LEU A 298 30.41 10.30 9.81
C LEU A 298 31.15 10.98 10.98
N ASP A 299 30.89 12.26 11.24
CA ASP A 299 31.46 12.96 12.41
C ASP A 299 31.07 12.25 13.72
N ILE A 300 29.80 11.84 13.85
CA ILE A 300 29.33 11.05 15.00
C ILE A 300 30.07 9.71 15.08
N ILE A 301 30.15 8.95 13.97
CA ILE A 301 30.82 7.64 13.93
C ILE A 301 32.29 7.78 14.35
N THR A 302 33.04 8.70 13.74
CA THR A 302 34.46 8.92 14.06
C THR A 302 34.68 9.32 15.52
N LYS A 303 33.85 10.23 16.05
CA LYS A 303 33.95 10.62 17.46
C LYS A 303 33.60 9.47 18.40
N LEU A 304 32.60 8.65 18.07
CA LEU A 304 32.26 7.46 18.83
C LEU A 304 33.40 6.43 18.82
N GLU A 305 33.98 6.12 17.67
CA GLU A 305 35.12 5.20 17.54
C GLU A 305 36.35 5.68 18.33
N SER A 306 36.59 7.00 18.35
CA SER A 306 37.67 7.58 19.17
C SER A 306 37.37 7.51 20.68
N SER A 307 36.08 7.44 21.05
CA SER A 307 35.68 7.27 22.44
C SER A 307 35.85 5.80 22.82
N LYS A 308 36.72 5.50 23.78
CA LYS A 308 36.89 4.14 24.33
C LYS A 308 35.62 3.54 24.96
N ILE A 309 34.52 4.29 24.96
CA ILE A 309 33.20 3.92 25.48
C ILE A 309 32.40 3.14 24.43
N TYR A 310 32.73 3.25 23.14
CA TYR A 310 31.99 2.57 22.08
C TYR A 310 32.28 1.08 22.05
N SER A 311 31.33 0.28 22.53
CA SER A 311 31.26 -1.17 22.35
C SER A 311 29.98 -1.53 21.57
N THR A 312 29.94 -2.72 20.97
CA THR A 312 28.72 -3.26 20.36
C THR A 312 27.60 -3.34 21.41
N GLY A 313 26.43 -2.72 21.15
CA GLY A 313 25.30 -2.71 22.08
C GLY A 313 25.07 -1.38 22.82
N PHE A 314 25.74 -0.30 22.39
CA PHE A 314 25.54 1.06 22.90
C PHE A 314 24.05 1.47 22.86
N SER A 315 23.49 1.84 23.99
CA SER A 315 22.08 2.23 24.09
C SER A 315 21.87 3.70 23.69
N PHE A 316 20.64 4.04 23.29
CA PHE A 316 20.30 5.43 22.96
C PHE A 316 20.47 6.39 24.16
N ASN A 317 20.28 5.92 25.40
CA ASN A 317 20.48 6.74 26.59
C ASN A 317 21.98 7.05 26.83
N GLU A 318 22.85 6.08 26.58
CA GLU A 318 24.30 6.30 26.62
C GLU A 318 24.74 7.25 25.51
N PHE A 319 24.14 7.13 24.32
CA PHE A 319 24.35 8.07 23.22
C PHE A 319 23.96 9.50 23.57
N LEU A 320 22.79 9.73 24.17
CA LEU A 320 22.38 11.07 24.61
C LEU A 320 23.32 11.64 25.69
N SER A 321 23.75 10.81 26.64
CA SER A 321 24.70 11.21 27.69
C SER A 321 26.07 11.59 27.09
N TRP A 322 26.51 10.82 26.08
CA TRP A 322 27.73 11.10 25.33
C TRP A 322 27.62 12.39 24.51
N LEU A 323 26.50 12.61 23.82
CA LEU A 323 26.25 13.85 23.07
C LEU A 323 26.35 15.07 23.98
N TYR A 324 25.73 15.01 25.17
CA TYR A 324 25.79 16.08 26.16
C TYR A 324 27.21 16.32 26.68
N THR A 325 27.92 15.24 27.04
CA THR A 325 29.31 15.32 27.55
C THR A 325 30.27 15.92 26.50
N ASN A 326 29.98 15.71 25.22
CA ASN A 326 30.76 16.26 24.10
C ASN A 326 30.22 17.60 23.56
N ASN A 327 29.29 18.26 24.28
CA ASN A 327 28.67 19.54 23.89
C ASN A 327 27.99 19.51 22.50
N LEU A 328 27.50 18.34 22.06
CA LEU A 328 26.79 18.19 20.78
C LEU A 328 25.28 18.43 20.91
N CYS A 329 24.74 18.34 22.12
CA CYS A 329 23.36 18.70 22.42
C CYS A 329 23.24 19.39 23.79
N LYS A 330 22.07 19.98 24.06
CA LYS A 330 21.72 20.50 25.40
C LYS A 330 21.53 19.36 26.38
N GLU A 331 21.40 19.68 27.67
CA GLU A 331 21.06 18.70 28.69
C GLU A 331 19.85 17.85 28.23
N PRO A 332 19.93 16.50 28.24
CA PRO A 332 18.91 15.65 27.66
C PRO A 332 17.50 15.88 28.20
N SER A 333 17.37 16.23 29.49
CA SER A 333 16.11 16.58 30.17
C SER A 333 15.44 17.85 29.61
N SER A 334 16.21 18.73 28.97
CA SER A 334 15.77 20.02 28.41
C SER A 334 15.45 19.95 26.92
N LEU A 335 15.76 18.83 26.25
CA LEU A 335 15.50 18.66 24.82
C LEU A 335 14.01 18.63 24.55
N LYS A 336 13.58 19.29 23.46
CA LYS A 336 12.22 19.10 22.98
C LYS A 336 12.09 17.67 22.46
N TRP A 337 10.89 17.12 22.53
CA TRP A 337 10.59 15.78 22.01
C TRP A 337 11.05 15.60 20.56
N ILE A 338 10.90 16.63 19.73
CA ILE A 338 11.30 16.61 18.33
C ILE A 338 12.82 16.50 18.16
N ASP A 339 13.60 17.21 18.99
CA ASP A 339 15.06 17.16 18.98
C ASP A 339 15.55 15.78 19.44
N LEU A 340 14.90 15.22 20.47
CA LEU A 340 15.21 13.89 20.98
C LEU A 340 14.98 12.81 19.90
N LEU A 341 13.87 12.90 19.17
CA LEU A 341 13.60 11.99 18.05
C LEU A 341 14.61 12.16 16.92
N SER A 342 14.95 13.39 16.54
CA SER A 342 16.01 13.65 15.55
C SER A 342 17.34 13.00 15.93
N TRP A 343 17.75 13.11 17.20
CA TRP A 343 18.96 12.45 17.69
C TRP A 343 18.85 10.94 17.70
N ARG A 344 17.68 10.39 18.04
CA ARG A 344 17.42 8.94 17.99
C ARG A 344 17.58 8.39 16.58
N TYR A 345 17.06 9.10 15.58
CA TYR A 345 17.16 8.65 14.21
C TYR A 345 18.55 8.82 13.61
N LEU A 346 19.27 9.89 13.96
CA LEU A 346 20.69 10.04 13.62
C LEU A 346 21.53 8.93 14.25
N PHE A 347 21.26 8.56 15.51
CA PHE A 347 21.91 7.42 16.17
C PHE A 347 21.70 6.12 15.38
N TRP A 348 20.47 5.80 15.01
CA TRP A 348 20.18 4.61 14.21
C TRP A 348 20.76 4.66 12.80
N LEU A 349 20.85 5.84 12.19
CA LEU A 349 21.53 6.02 10.91
C LEU A 349 23.05 5.79 11.04
N SER A 350 23.67 6.27 12.12
CA SER A 350 25.07 5.99 12.45
C SER A 350 25.31 4.50 12.62
N GLU A 351 24.49 3.81 13.42
CA GLU A 351 24.60 2.35 13.61
C GLU A 351 24.44 1.59 12.29
N TYR A 352 23.48 1.99 11.45
CA TYR A 352 23.26 1.40 10.14
C TYR A 352 24.48 1.58 9.22
N LEU A 353 25.01 2.80 9.10
CA LEU A 353 26.19 3.08 8.28
C LEU A 353 27.45 2.38 8.83
N THR A 354 27.62 2.33 10.16
CA THR A 354 28.71 1.58 10.78
C THR A 354 28.62 0.08 10.43
N SER A 355 27.43 -0.52 10.48
CA SER A 355 27.25 -1.91 10.05
C SER A 355 27.57 -2.11 8.58
N LEU A 356 27.19 -1.16 7.72
CA LEU A 356 27.50 -1.21 6.30
C LEU A 356 29.02 -1.14 6.03
N LEU A 357 29.73 -0.27 6.76
CA LEU A 357 31.19 -0.09 6.65
C LEU A 357 32.01 -1.21 7.33
N LYS A 358 31.40 -2.04 8.18
CA LYS A 358 32.06 -3.20 8.81
C LYS A 358 31.84 -4.51 8.04
N ASN A 359 30.82 -4.57 7.19
CA ASN A 359 30.45 -5.76 6.42
C ASN A 359 31.20 -5.87 5.07
N LEU A 360 32.16 -4.96 4.81
CA LEU A 360 33.18 -5.06 3.76
C LEU A 360 34.52 -5.45 4.39
#